data_AF-A0A1I2PLG9-F1
#
_entry.id   AF-A0A1I2PLG9-F1
#
_cell.length_a   1.000
_cell.length_b   1.000
_cell.length_c   1.000
_cell.angle_alpha   90.00
_cell.angle_beta   90.00
_cell.angle_gamma   90.00
#
_symmetry.space_group_name_H-M   'P 1'
#
loop_
_entity.id
_entity.type
_entity.pdbx_description
1 polymer ?
#
loop_
_entity_poly.entity_id
_entity_poly.type
_entity_poly.pdbx_seq_one_letter_code
_entity_poly.pdbx_strand_id
1 'polypeptide(L)'
;MKNKAFAGFIEENGIEEFYITGADATGCVKSTSYNLAKAGYKVCLISDCVTSYDLKKLDEMFAYYADKGCEVLILEECMMEKEA
;
A
#
# COMPACT_ATOMS: atom_id res chain seq x y z
N MET A 1 -0.47 13.51 0.41
CA MET A 1 -1.57 13.00 -0.45
C MET A 1 -1.83 13.95 -1.63
N LYS A 2 -2.04 13.45 -2.86
CA LYS A 2 -2.31 14.31 -4.04
C LYS A 2 -3.79 14.69 -4.22
N ASN A 3 -4.72 13.79 -3.86
CA ASN A 3 -6.15 14.04 -3.96
C ASN A 3 -6.67 14.63 -2.63
N LYS A 4 -7.11 15.89 -2.66
CA LYS A 4 -7.62 16.59 -1.47
C LYS A 4 -8.96 16.05 -0.97
N ALA A 5 -9.85 15.62 -1.88
CA ALA A 5 -11.13 15.02 -1.48
C ALA A 5 -10.92 13.69 -0.77
N PHE A 6 -9.98 12.87 -1.26
CA PHE A 6 -9.59 11.63 -0.59
C PHE A 6 -8.92 11.90 0.76
N ALA A 7 -8.02 12.88 0.85
CA ALA A 7 -7.38 13.26 2.10
C ALA A 7 -8.39 13.75 3.16
N GLY A 8 -9.37 14.57 2.76
CA GLY A 8 -10.45 15.00 3.66
C GLY A 8 -11.29 13.83 4.12
N PHE A 9 -11.68 12.93 3.20
CA PHE A 9 -12.48 11.75 3.55
C PHE A 9 -11.78 10.86 4.59
N ILE A 10 -10.49 10.59 4.44
CA ILE A 10 -9.77 9.73 5.38
C ILE A 10 -9.58 10.38 6.75
N GLU A 11 -9.33 11.69 6.81
CA GLU A 11 -9.23 12.45 8.06
C GLU A 11 -10.58 12.52 8.79
N GLU A 12 -11.66 12.87 8.08
CA GLU A 12 -13.01 12.97 8.64
C GLU A 12 -13.53 11.66 9.24
N ASN A 13 -13.09 10.53 8.68
CA ASN A 13 -13.49 9.19 9.13
C ASN A 13 -12.47 8.52 10.07
N GLY A 14 -11.38 9.20 10.44
CA GLY A 14 -10.36 8.64 11.34
C GLY A 14 -9.69 7.38 10.79
N ILE A 15 -9.48 7.30 9.48
CA ILE A 15 -8.85 6.14 8.83
C ILE A 15 -7.33 6.28 8.93
N GLU A 16 -6.71 5.41 9.73
CA GLU A 16 -5.27 5.46 10.02
C GLU A 16 -4.45 4.37 9.31
N GLU A 17 -5.10 3.29 8.85
CA GLU A 17 -4.47 2.13 8.24
C GLU A 17 -5.07 1.82 6.86
N PHE A 18 -4.21 1.46 5.91
CA PHE A 18 -4.57 1.17 4.52
C PHE A 18 -3.98 -0.15 4.04
N TYR A 19 -4.83 -0.97 3.45
CA TYR A 19 -4.44 -2.22 2.78
C TYR A 19 -4.46 -1.98 1.26
N ILE A 20 -3.31 -2.12 0.61
CA ILE A 20 -3.13 -1.75 -0.79
C ILE A 20 -2.93 -3.00 -1.67
N THR A 21 -3.73 -3.08 -2.73
CA THR A 21 -3.67 -4.12 -3.77
C THR A 21 -3.81 -3.48 -5.16
N GLY A 22 -3.60 -4.24 -6.24
CA GLY A 22 -3.92 -3.83 -7.61
C GLY A 22 -2.72 -3.60 -8.53
N ALA A 23 -2.89 -2.76 -9.55
CA ALA A 23 -1.90 -2.51 -10.60
C ALA A 23 -1.85 -1.02 -10.98
N ASP A 24 -0.72 -0.49 -11.48
CA ASP A 24 0.58 -1.14 -11.69
C ASP A 24 1.54 -0.88 -10.52
N ALA A 25 2.34 -1.88 -10.13
CA ALA A 25 3.32 -1.78 -9.04
C ALA A 25 4.36 -0.66 -9.27
N THR A 26 4.74 -0.35 -10.50
CA THR A 26 5.70 0.74 -10.76
C THR A 26 5.03 2.12 -10.84
N GLY A 27 3.69 2.15 -10.91
CA GLY A 27 2.88 3.35 -11.16
C GLY A 27 1.90 3.69 -10.05
N CYS A 28 0.61 3.46 -10.28
CA CYS A 28 -0.47 3.90 -9.39
C CYS A 28 -0.31 3.36 -7.97
N VAL A 29 -0.04 2.06 -7.82
CA VAL A 29 0.21 1.42 -6.52
C VAL A 29 1.35 2.12 -5.80
N LYS A 30 2.47 2.35 -6.51
CA LYS A 30 3.64 3.05 -5.95
C LYS A 30 3.33 4.45 -5.46
N SER A 31 2.65 5.24 -6.30
CA SER A 31 2.35 6.61 -5.95
C SER A 31 1.39 6.72 -4.76
N THR A 32 0.44 5.79 -4.65
CA THR A 32 -0.53 5.76 -3.55
C THR A 32 0.15 5.33 -2.24
N SER A 33 0.81 4.16 -2.22
CA SER A 33 1.47 3.64 -1.03
C SER A 33 2.52 4.60 -0.48
N TYR A 34 3.37 5.16 -1.37
CA TYR A 34 4.38 6.14 -0.95
C TYR A 34 3.78 7.40 -0.34
N ASN A 35 2.71 7.96 -0.92
CA ASN A 35 2.12 9.20 -0.41
C ASN A 35 1.36 9.00 0.90
N LEU A 36 0.79 7.81 1.12
CA LEU A 36 0.16 7.42 2.39
C LEU A 36 1.23 7.24 3.47
N ALA A 37 2.26 6.42 3.22
CA ALA A 37 3.34 6.17 4.17
C ALA A 37 4.08 7.47 4.52
N LYS A 38 4.38 8.31 3.52
CA LYS A 38 5.00 9.64 3.74
C LYS A 38 4.12 10.57 4.60
N ALA A 39 2.80 10.41 4.56
CA ALA A 39 1.87 11.20 5.37
C ALA A 39 1.69 10.62 6.78
N GLY A 40 2.35 9.51 7.13
CA GLY A 40 2.33 8.91 8.46
C GLY A 40 1.25 7.86 8.69
N TYR A 41 0.51 7.46 7.65
CA TYR A 41 -0.47 6.37 7.75
C TYR A 41 0.21 5.01 7.77
N LYS A 42 -0.38 4.02 8.46
CA LYS A 42 0.05 2.62 8.35
C LYS A 42 -0.39 2.10 6.97
N VAL A 43 0.53 1.48 6.24
CA VAL A 43 0.27 0.97 4.89
C VAL A 43 0.73 -0.48 4.80
N CYS A 44 -0.21 -1.39 4.58
CA CYS A 44 0.03 -2.80 4.35
C CYS A 44 -0.17 -3.11 2.86
N LEU A 45 0.90 -3.40 2.15
CA LEU A 45 0.86 -3.80 0.75
C LEU A 45 0.70 -5.32 0.66
N ILE A 46 -0.34 -5.77 -0.05
CA ILE A 46 -0.65 -7.19 -0.21
C ILE A 46 0.04 -7.71 -1.47
N SER A 47 1.23 -8.26 -1.30
CA SER A 47 2.19 -8.60 -2.35
C SER A 47 1.65 -9.57 -3.40
N ASP A 48 0.94 -10.61 -3.00
CA ASP A 48 0.29 -11.58 -3.87
C ASP A 48 -1.00 -11.05 -4.53
N CYS A 49 -1.43 -9.84 -4.16
CA CYS A 49 -2.54 -9.12 -4.76
C CYS A 49 -2.10 -7.85 -5.52
N VAL A 50 -0.79 -7.63 -5.68
CA VAL A 50 -0.21 -6.53 -6.47
C VAL A 50 0.44 -7.09 -7.73
N THR A 51 0.23 -6.43 -8.87
CA THR A 51 0.80 -6.87 -10.14
C THR A 51 1.40 -5.71 -10.94
N SER A 52 2.17 -6.06 -11.96
CA SER A 52 2.77 -5.12 -12.90
C SER A 52 2.79 -5.66 -14.32
N TYR A 53 2.85 -4.77 -15.30
CA TYR A 53 3.11 -5.14 -16.68
C TYR A 53 4.48 -5.83 -16.86
N ASP A 54 5.48 -5.43 -16.08
CA ASP A 54 6.79 -6.09 -16.05
C ASP A 54 6.99 -6.80 -14.71
N LEU A 55 6.61 -8.08 -14.69
CA LEU A 55 6.67 -8.90 -13.48
C LEU A 55 8.07 -8.99 -12.88
N LYS A 56 9.13 -8.76 -13.67
CA LYS A 56 10.52 -8.78 -13.19
C LYS A 56 10.82 -7.64 -12.22
N LYS A 57 9.97 -6.61 -12.16
CA LYS A 57 10.11 -5.47 -11.25
C LYS A 57 9.43 -5.66 -9.91
N LEU A 58 8.67 -6.73 -9.72
CA LEU A 58 7.90 -6.92 -8.48
C LEU A 58 8.82 -7.00 -7.25
N ASP A 59 9.88 -7.81 -7.30
CA ASP A 59 10.81 -7.96 -6.18
C ASP A 59 11.47 -6.62 -5.79
N GLU A 60 11.94 -5.86 -6.79
CA GLU A 60 12.49 -4.51 -6.58
C GLU A 60 11.44 -3.56 -5.98
N MET A 61 10.21 -3.63 -6.48
CA MET A 61 9.13 -2.76 -5.99
C MET A 61 8.71 -3.09 -4.57
N PHE A 62 8.63 -4.37 -4.19
CA PHE A 62 8.35 -4.79 -2.82
C PHE A 62 9.44 -4.32 -1.86
N ALA A 63 10.72 -4.44 -2.24
CA ALA A 63 11.83 -3.87 -1.47
C ALA A 63 11.71 -2.34 -1.35
N TYR A 64 11.34 -1.64 -2.43
CA TYR A 64 11.10 -0.20 -2.39
C TYR A 64 9.97 0.18 -1.43
N TYR A 65 8.85 -0.55 -1.42
CA TYR A 65 7.74 -0.23 -0.53
C TYR A 65 8.11 -0.41 0.93
N ALA A 66 8.81 -1.50 1.27
CA ALA A 66 9.35 -1.71 2.60
C ALA A 66 10.28 -0.57 3.03
N ASP A 67 11.21 -0.16 2.16
CA ASP A 67 12.11 0.99 2.41
C ASP A 67 11.36 2.32 2.60
N LYS A 68 10.17 2.47 2.01
CA LYS A 68 9.31 3.66 2.18
C LYS A 68 8.33 3.58 3.35
N GLY A 69 8.47 2.56 4.20
CA GLY A 69 7.67 2.42 5.42
C GLY A 69 6.31 1.75 5.19
N CYS A 70 6.13 1.04 4.08
CA CYS A 70 5.01 0.11 3.94
C CYS A 70 5.39 -1.24 4.54
N GLU A 71 4.44 -1.89 5.20
CA GLU A 71 4.52 -3.32 5.50
C GLU A 71 4.17 -4.11 4.23
N VAL A 72 4.88 -5.20 3.96
CA VAL A 72 4.64 -6.06 2.80
C VAL A 72 4.24 -7.43 3.30
N LEU A 73 3.00 -7.82 3.04
CA LEU A 73 2.37 -9.06 3.52
C LEU A 73 1.85 -9.86 2.33
N ILE A 74 1.62 -11.15 2.52
CA ILE A 74 0.69 -11.91 1.66
C ILE A 74 -0.74 -11.80 2.19
N LEU A 75 -1.73 -12.10 1.36
CA LEU A 75 -3.14 -12.01 1.75
C LEU A 75 -3.45 -12.87 2.99
N GLU A 76 -2.85 -14.06 3.08
CA GLU A 76 -3.04 -14.97 4.21
C GLU A 76 -2.62 -14.34 5.55
N GLU A 77 -1.43 -13.74 5.62
CA GLU A 77 -0.93 -13.03 6.82
C GLU A 77 -1.87 -11.88 7.22
N CYS A 78 -2.29 -11.08 6.23
CA CYS A 78 -3.23 -9.97 6.44
C CYS A 78 -4.58 -10.43 7.01
N MET A 79 -5.06 -11.63 6.65
CA MET A 79 -6.33 -12.15 7.14
C MET A 79 -6.20 -12.66 8.58
N MET A 80 -5.07 -13.29 8.92
CA MET A 80 -4.81 -13.78 10.28
C MET A 80 -4.73 -12.65 11.31
N GLU A 81 -4.17 -11.48 10.95
CA GLU A 81 -4.14 -10.31 11.83
C GLU A 81 -5.52 -9.79 12.23
N LYS A 82 -6.55 -10.01 11.40
CA LYS A 82 -7.92 -9.53 11.65
C LYS A 82 -8.74 -10.45 12.54
N GLU A 83 -8.24 -11.66 12.80
CA GLU A 83 -8.92 -12.66 13.63
C GLU A 83 -8.40 -12.68 15.08
N ALA A 84 -7.35 -11.91 15.38
CA ALA A 84 -6.76 -11.75 16.72
C ALA A 84 -7.37 -10.57 17.49
#